data_AF-A0A9D5L0A2-F1
#
_entry.id   AF-A0A9D5L0A2-F1
#
_cell.length_a   1.000
_cell.length_b   1.000
_cell.length_c   1.000
_cell.angle_alpha   90.00
_cell.angle_beta   90.00
_cell.angle_gamma   90.00
#
_symmetry.space_group_name_H-M   'P 1'
#
loop_
_entity.id
_entity.type
_entity.pdbx_description
1 polymer ?
#
loop_
_entity_poly.entity_id
_entity_poly.type
_entity_poly.pdbx_seq_one_letter_code
_entity_poly.pdbx_strand_id
1 'polypeptide(L)'
;MTKTLESKVVAWAALILVIVMICVTFKMRTAWWAFIDIFFAFMMAFMHLMAVYIGKRLPAIGKQLDSAAFVMLVLAVISFVIEWFAMY
;
A
#
# COMPACT_ATOMS: atom_id res chain seq x y z
N MET A 1 11.10 15.70 -3.90
CA MET A 1 10.42 14.90 -2.85
C MET A 1 10.75 15.55 -1.51
N THR A 2 9.74 15.96 -0.74
CA THR A 2 9.95 16.58 0.57
C THR A 2 10.49 15.54 1.56
N LYS A 3 11.38 15.94 2.48
CA LYS A 3 11.99 15.06 3.51
C LYS A 3 10.98 14.25 4.35
N THR A 4 9.70 14.63 4.32
CA THR A 4 8.62 13.97 5.05
C THR A 4 8.20 12.63 4.44
N LEU A 5 8.27 12.46 3.11
CA LEU A 5 7.93 11.20 2.43
C LEU A 5 9.04 10.14 2.55
N GLU A 6 10.30 10.55 2.67
CA GLU A 6 11.41 9.63 2.97
C GLU A 6 11.53 9.27 4.47
N SER A 7 10.59 9.75 5.30
CA SER A 7 10.63 9.46 6.72
C SER A 7 10.21 8.02 6.96
N LYS A 8 11.14 7.22 7.49
CA LYS A 8 10.89 5.84 7.94
C LYS A 8 9.66 5.74 8.85
N VAL A 9 9.42 6.76 9.67
CA VAL A 9 8.28 6.82 10.59
C VAL A 9 6.96 6.87 9.82
N VAL A 10 6.89 7.68 8.77
CA VAL A 10 5.67 7.83 7.95
C VAL A 10 5.40 6.54 7.17
N ALA A 11 6.43 5.93 6.60
CA ALA A 11 6.29 4.65 5.89
C ALA A 11 5.83 3.52 6.82
N TRP A 12 6.35 3.45 8.05
CA TRP A 12 5.87 2.51 9.06
C TRP A 12 4.43 2.80 9.50
N ALA A 13 4.09 4.07 9.72
CA ALA A 13 2.73 4.46 10.07
C ALA A 13 1.72 4.06 8.98
N ALA A 14 2.07 4.24 7.71
CA ALA A 14 1.25 3.79 6.59
C ALA A 14 1.06 2.27 6.59
N LEU A 15 2.13 1.50 6.80
CA LEU A 15 2.05 0.03 6.86
C LEU A 15 1.17 -0.45 8.02
N ILE A 16 1.37 0.12 9.22
CA ILE A 16 0.56 -0.21 10.40
C ILE A 16 -0.91 0.14 10.16
N LEU A 17 -1.19 1.27 9.52
CA LEU A 17 -2.55 1.68 9.20
C LEU A 17 -3.25 0.66 8.28
N VAL A 18 -2.56 0.16 7.25
CA VAL A 18 -3.12 -0.88 6.38
C VAL A 18 -3.34 -2.19 7.15
N ILE A 19 -2.43 -2.58 8.05
CA ILE A 19 -2.60 -3.78 8.88
C ILE A 19 -3.84 -3.64 9.79
N VAL A 20 -4.02 -2.48 10.43
CA VAL A 20 -5.22 -2.21 11.23
C VAL A 20 -6.48 -2.28 10.37
N MET A 21 -6.43 -1.73 9.15
CA MET A 21 -7.53 -1.80 8.19
C MET A 21 -7.90 -3.25 7.87
N ILE A 22 -6.92 -4.13 7.63
CA ILE A 22 -7.15 -5.58 7.43
C ILE A 22 -7.92 -6.15 8.62
N CYS A 23 -7.47 -5.91 9.85
CA CYS A 23 -8.09 -6.50 11.05
C CYS A 23 -9.54 -6.04 11.25
N VAL A 24 -9.83 -4.76 10.97
CA VAL A 24 -11.17 -4.19 11.17
C VAL A 24 -12.14 -4.64 10.06
N THR A 25 -11.67 -4.70 8.81
CA THR A 25 -12.53 -5.05 7.67
C THR A 25 -12.72 -6.56 7.48
N PHE A 26 -11.90 -7.39 8.14
CA PHE A 26 -11.96 -8.86 8.00
C PHE A 26 -13.34 -9.45 8.26
N LYS A 27 -14.10 -8.89 9.21
CA LYS A 27 -15.47 -9.34 9.52
C LYS A 27 -16.54 -8.75 8.60
N MET A 28 -16.24 -7.66 7.90
CA MET A 28 -17.19 -6.98 7.00
C MET A 28 -17.19 -7.59 5.60
N ARG A 29 -16.08 -8.20 5.21
CA ARG A 29 -15.85 -8.74 3.86
C ARG A 29 -16.07 -10.25 3.87
N THR A 30 -17.16 -10.70 3.26
CA THR A 30 -17.56 -12.12 3.21
C THR A 30 -16.99 -12.86 2.00
N ALA A 31 -16.69 -12.13 0.92
CA ALA A 31 -16.10 -12.68 -0.29
C ALA A 31 -14.58 -12.53 -0.28
N TRP A 32 -13.86 -13.59 -0.66
CA TRP A 32 -12.40 -13.58 -0.71
C TRP A 32 -11.82 -12.54 -1.68
N TRP A 33 -12.54 -12.22 -2.76
CA TRP A 33 -12.11 -11.24 -3.76
C TRP A 33 -12.23 -9.80 -3.27
N ALA A 34 -13.04 -9.55 -2.24
CA ALA A 34 -13.17 -8.23 -1.64
C ALA A 34 -11.79 -7.72 -1.21
N PHE A 35 -10.98 -8.57 -0.58
CA PHE A 35 -9.67 -8.23 0.01
C PHE A 35 -8.56 -7.78 -0.96
N ILE A 36 -8.81 -7.76 -2.27
CA ILE A 36 -7.81 -7.42 -3.29
C ILE A 36 -7.31 -5.97 -3.15
N ASP A 37 -8.20 -5.04 -2.83
CA ASP A 37 -7.87 -3.63 -2.60
C ASP A 37 -6.90 -3.44 -1.42
N ILE A 38 -7.17 -4.12 -0.32
CA ILE A 38 -6.36 -4.08 0.89
C ILE A 38 -5.01 -4.76 0.64
N PHE A 39 -4.99 -5.85 -0.13
CA PHE A 39 -3.74 -6.48 -0.55
C PHE A 39 -2.85 -5.51 -1.34
N PHE A 40 -3.41 -4.80 -2.32
CA PHE A 40 -2.64 -3.81 -3.08
C PHE A 40 -2.20 -2.63 -2.22
N ALA A 41 -3.05 -2.16 -1.29
CA ALA A 41 -2.68 -1.13 -0.33
C ALA A 41 -1.51 -1.57 0.58
N PHE A 42 -1.50 -2.84 1.00
CA PHE A 42 -0.41 -3.42 1.79
C PHE A 42 0.88 -3.48 0.97
N MET A 43 0.80 -3.99 -0.26
CA MET A 43 1.93 -4.07 -1.17
C MET A 43 2.54 -2.69 -1.46
N MET A 44 1.70 -1.67 -1.65
CA MET A 44 2.13 -0.28 -1.78
C MET A 44 2.92 0.17 -0.55
N ALA A 45 2.35 0.04 0.64
CA ALA A 45 2.98 0.49 1.88
C ALA A 45 4.30 -0.26 2.15
N PHE A 46 4.32 -1.56 1.88
CA PHE A 46 5.51 -2.40 2.03
C PHE A 46 6.62 -2.03 1.03
N MET A 47 6.29 -1.85 -0.25
CA MET A 47 7.26 -1.46 -1.27
C MET A 47 7.83 -0.07 -1.01
N HIS A 48 7.00 0.88 -0.59
CA HIS A 48 7.45 2.22 -0.21
C HIS A 48 8.36 2.17 1.04
N LEU A 49 8.01 1.37 2.05
CA LEU A 49 8.88 1.15 3.21
C LEU A 49 10.25 0.61 2.77
N MET A 50 10.26 -0.41 1.91
CA MET A 50 11.48 -0.98 1.35
C MET A 50 12.29 0.04 0.54
N ALA A 51 11.63 0.90 -0.24
CA ALA A 51 12.27 1.99 -0.97
C ALA A 51 12.99 2.96 -0.02
N VAL A 52 12.37 3.30 1.13
CA VAL A 52 12.98 4.17 2.14
C VAL A 52 14.20 3.53 2.82
N TYR A 53 14.18 2.21 3.05
CA TYR A 53 15.33 1.49 3.64
C TYR A 53 16.48 1.30 2.64
N ILE A 54 16.18 0.88 1.42
CA ILE A 54 17.17 0.54 0.39
C ILE A 54 17.66 1.78 -0.35
N GLY A 55 16.81 2.78 -0.57
CA GLY A 55 17.08 3.95 -1.42
C GLY A 55 18.31 4.76 -1.02
N LYS A 56 18.68 4.75 0.28
CA LYS A 56 19.93 5.38 0.74
C LYS A 56 21.19 4.64 0.30
N ARG A 57 21.13 3.32 0.12
CA ARG A 57 22.25 2.48 -0.32
C ARG A 57 22.26 2.29 -1.84
N LEU A 58 21.08 2.05 -2.42
CA LEU A 58 20.89 1.71 -3.83
C LEU A 58 19.75 2.58 -4.40
N PRO A 59 20.04 3.83 -4.80
CA PRO A 59 19.01 4.80 -5.20
C PRO A 59 18.24 4.38 -6.46
N ALA A 60 18.86 3.62 -7.37
CA ALA A 60 18.17 3.07 -8.54
C ALA A 60 17.06 2.08 -8.15
N ILE A 61 17.36 1.17 -7.21
CA ILE A 61 16.40 0.18 -6.71
C ILE A 61 15.31 0.86 -5.87
N GLY A 62 15.68 1.87 -5.06
CA GLY A 62 14.70 2.67 -4.32
C GLY A 62 13.67 3.32 -5.23
N LYS A 63 14.11 3.95 -6.33
CA LYS A 63 13.19 4.53 -7.33
C LYS A 63 12.30 3.50 -8.01
N GLN A 64 12.83 2.31 -8.32
CA GLN A 64 12.02 1.23 -8.90
C GLN A 64 10.96 0.73 -7.92
N LEU A 65 11.31 0.58 -6.64
CA LEU A 65 10.39 0.20 -5.57
C LEU A 65 9.30 1.26 -5.36
N ASP A 66 9.65 2.55 -5.36
CA ASP A 66 8.66 3.64 -5.27
C ASP A 66 7.73 3.68 -6.48
N SER A 67 8.25 3.47 -7.69
CA SER A 67 7.41 3.34 -8.89
C SER A 67 6.47 2.15 -8.79
N ALA A 68 6.95 1.00 -8.31
CA ALA A 68 6.12 -0.18 -8.09
C ALA A 68 5.05 0.08 -7.01
N ALA A 69 5.41 0.77 -5.93
CA ALA A 69 4.47 1.19 -4.88
C ALA A 69 3.36 2.08 -5.46
N PHE A 70 3.71 3.03 -6.34
CA PHE A 70 2.74 3.87 -7.01
C PHE A 70 1.78 3.07 -7.91
N VAL A 71 2.28 2.09 -8.66
CA VAL A 71 1.42 1.19 -9.45
C VAL A 71 0.46 0.41 -8.54
N MET A 72 0.96 -0.12 -7.41
CA MET A 72 0.12 -0.80 -6.42
C MET A 72 -0.93 0.12 -5.83
N LEU A 73 -0.63 1.41 -5.61
CA LEU A 73 -1.61 2.40 -5.17
C LEU A 73 -2.75 2.55 -6.20
N VAL A 74 -2.41 2.68 -7.48
CA VAL A 74 -3.40 2.79 -8.55
C VAL A 74 -4.29 1.55 -8.59
N LEU A 75 -3.70 0.35 -8.48
CA LEU A 75 -4.44 -0.91 -8.43
C LEU A 75 -5.35 -1.00 -7.19
N ALA A 76 -4.89 -0.52 -6.03
CA ALA A 76 -5.70 -0.45 -4.81
C ALA A 76 -6.93 0.46 -4.99
N VAL A 77 -6.77 1.63 -5.63
CA VAL A 77 -7.89 2.54 -5.91
C VAL A 77 -8.87 1.90 -6.91
N ILE A 78 -8.38 1.29 -7.99
CA ILE A 78 -9.23 0.64 -8.99
C ILE A 78 -10.03 -0.50 -8.37
N SER A 79 -9.38 -1.37 -7.59
CA SER A 79 -10.04 -2.49 -6.94
C SER A 79 -11.05 -2.05 -5.89
N PHE A 80 -10.77 -0.98 -5.12
CA PHE A 80 -11.73 -0.39 -4.19
C PHE A 80 -12.99 0.14 -4.91
N VAL A 81 -12.81 0.80 -6.05
CA VAL A 81 -13.93 1.29 -6.88
C VAL A 81 -14.74 0.11 -7.46
N ILE A 82 -14.08 -0.94 -7.95
CA ILE A 82 -14.75 -2.14 -8.47
C ILE A 82 -15.54 -2.83 -7.36
N GLU A 83 -14.96 -2.96 -6.16
CA GLU A 83 -15.63 -3.53 -5.00
C GLU A 83 -16.90 -2.74 -4.65
N TRP A 84 -16.82 -1.41 -4.65
CA TRP A 84 -17.96 -0.54 -4.40
C TRP A 84 -19.12 -0.81 -5.38
N PHE A 85 -18.83 -0.91 -6.68
CA PHE A 85 -19.84 -1.24 -7.70
C PHE A 85 -20.32 -2.69 -7.65
N ALA A 86 -19.53 -3.62 -7.13
CA ALA A 86 -19.92 -5.02 -7.03
C ALA A 86 -20.81 -5.29 -5.80
N MET A 87 -20.79 -4.41 -4.80
CA MET A 87 -21.57 -4.52 -3.57
C MET A 87 -22.89 -3.71 -3.59
N TYR A 88 -23.04 -2.76 -4.53
CA TYR A 88 -24.26 -1.97 -4.76
C TYR A 88 -24.97 -2.42 -6.04
#